data_AF-A0A6P0XKC2-F1
#
_entry.id   AF-A0A6P0XKC2-F1
#
_cell.length_a   1.000
_cell.length_b   1.000
_cell.length_c   1.000
_cell.angle_alpha   90.00
_cell.angle_beta   90.00
_cell.angle_gamma   90.00
#
_symmetry.space_group_name_H-M   'P 1'
#
loop_
_entity.id
_entity.type
_entity.pdbx_description
1 polymer ?
#
loop_
_entity_poly.entity_id
_entity_poly.type
_entity_poly.pdbx_seq_one_letter_code
_entity_poly.pdbx_strand_id
1 'polypeptide(L)'
;GVDLSGAILRGAYLSGAILRGAYLTEADLSGAYLRKAILNGAILRGAYLTRAILSGAKLENSKVINAKFSSNSQGINEQLKQDLIQQGAIFEDS
;
A
#
# COMPACT_ATOMS: atom_id res chain seq x y z
N GLY A 1 -8.63 -4.49 -12.48
CA GLY A 1 -9.21 -4.94 -11.21
C GLY A 1 -10.37 -4.03 -10.86
N VAL A 2 -10.83 -4.06 -9.61
CA VAL A 2 -11.81 -3.09 -9.09
C VAL A 2 -11.22 -1.67 -9.12
N ASP A 3 -12.05 -0.67 -9.38
CA ASP A 3 -11.67 0.73 -9.26
C ASP A 3 -12.06 1.26 -7.87
N LEU A 4 -11.05 1.64 -7.10
CA LEU A 4 -11.12 2.22 -5.77
C LEU A 4 -10.29 3.52 -5.74
N SER A 5 -10.08 4.15 -6.89
CA SER A 5 -9.32 5.40 -6.99
C SER A 5 -10.04 6.49 -6.18
N GLY A 6 -9.28 7.21 -5.34
CA GLY A 6 -9.81 8.22 -4.42
C GLY A 6 -10.70 7.68 -3.29
N ALA A 7 -10.82 6.35 -3.13
CA ALA A 7 -11.64 5.78 -2.07
C ALA A 7 -11.09 6.12 -0.68
N ILE A 8 -11.98 6.42 0.26
CA ILE A 8 -11.65 6.61 1.67
C ILE A 8 -11.78 5.27 2.39
N LEU A 9 -10.65 4.62 2.62
CA LEU A 9 -10.51 3.29 3.25
C LEU A 9 -9.71 3.36 4.56
N ARG A 10 -9.67 4.55 5.18
CA ARG A 10 -8.94 4.81 6.40
C ARG A 10 -9.40 3.87 7.52
N GLY A 11 -8.48 3.09 8.08
CA GLY A 11 -8.77 2.10 9.13
C GLY A 11 -9.57 0.87 8.67
N ALA A 12 -9.78 0.69 7.36
CA ALA A 12 -10.58 -0.43 6.86
C ALA A 12 -9.95 -1.80 7.18
N TYR A 13 -10.80 -2.79 7.44
CA TYR A 13 -10.40 -4.18 7.63
C TYR A 13 -10.31 -4.89 6.27
N LEU A 14 -9.11 -4.93 5.71
CA LEU A 14 -8.82 -5.51 4.38
C LEU A 14 -7.85 -6.69 4.45
N SER A 15 -7.78 -7.36 5.61
CA SER A 15 -6.83 -8.44 5.83
C SER A 15 -7.23 -9.65 4.99
N GLY A 16 -6.28 -10.17 4.21
CA GLY A 16 -6.52 -11.24 3.24
C GLY A 16 -7.31 -10.82 1.98
N ALA A 17 -7.65 -9.54 1.82
CA ALA A 17 -8.37 -9.07 0.65
C ALA A 17 -7.59 -9.32 -0.65
N ILE A 18 -8.31 -9.69 -1.72
CA ILE A 18 -7.74 -9.88 -3.06
C ILE A 18 -7.91 -8.57 -3.84
N LEU A 19 -6.85 -7.77 -3.88
CA LEU A 19 -6.78 -6.47 -4.55
C LEU A 19 -5.80 -6.50 -5.75
N ARG A 20 -5.54 -7.69 -6.29
CA ARG A 20 -4.62 -7.89 -7.42
C ARG A 20 -5.07 -7.05 -8.62
N GLY A 21 -4.21 -6.15 -9.08
CA GLY A 21 -4.50 -5.25 -10.19
C GLY A 21 -5.66 -4.27 -9.94
N ALA A 22 -5.98 -3.97 -8.67
CA ALA A 22 -6.94 -2.93 -8.33
C ALA A 22 -6.36 -1.54 -8.65
N TYR A 23 -7.24 -0.60 -9.02
CA TYR A 23 -6.90 0.80 -9.12
C TYR A 23 -7.14 1.45 -7.76
N LEU A 24 -6.07 1.90 -7.11
CA LEU A 24 -6.06 2.53 -5.79
C LEU A 24 -5.36 3.90 -5.88
N THR A 25 -5.42 4.54 -7.05
CA THR A 25 -4.78 5.84 -7.26
C THR A 25 -5.38 6.85 -6.31
N GLU A 26 -4.54 7.54 -5.53
CA GLU A 26 -4.94 8.55 -4.53
C GLU A 26 -5.92 8.05 -3.45
N ALA A 27 -6.06 6.72 -3.27
CA ALA A 27 -6.89 6.17 -2.20
C ALA A 27 -6.28 6.46 -0.82
N ASP A 28 -7.13 6.75 0.16
CA ASP A 28 -6.74 6.86 1.57
C ASP A 28 -6.86 5.49 2.25
N LEU A 29 -5.73 4.79 2.38
CA LEU A 29 -5.57 3.53 3.11
C LEU A 29 -4.89 3.75 4.47
N SER A 30 -4.85 4.98 4.98
CA SER A 30 -4.14 5.28 6.22
C SER A 30 -4.71 4.47 7.39
N GLY A 31 -3.84 3.78 8.12
CA GLY A 31 -4.25 2.90 9.22
C GLY A 31 -4.99 1.62 8.81
N ALA A 32 -5.14 1.31 7.52
CA ALA A 32 -5.86 0.11 7.08
C ALA A 32 -5.16 -1.19 7.51
N TYR A 33 -5.95 -2.22 7.81
CA TYR A 33 -5.47 -3.55 8.17
C TYR A 33 -5.30 -4.41 6.92
N LEU A 34 -4.12 -4.37 6.29
CA LEU A 34 -3.79 -5.07 5.04
C LEU A 34 -2.99 -6.36 5.24
N ARG A 35 -3.05 -6.96 6.45
CA ARG A 35 -2.31 -8.21 6.73
C ARG A 35 -2.67 -9.28 5.70
N LYS A 36 -1.65 -9.87 5.06
CA LYS A 36 -1.82 -10.90 4.01
C LYS A 36 -2.68 -10.49 2.80
N ALA A 37 -2.94 -9.19 2.59
CA ALA A 37 -3.65 -8.72 1.41
C ALA A 37 -2.83 -8.98 0.13
N ILE A 38 -3.51 -9.29 -0.98
CA ILE A 38 -2.89 -9.54 -2.27
C ILE A 38 -2.99 -8.26 -3.11
N LEU A 39 -1.93 -7.47 -3.14
CA LEU A 39 -1.82 -6.19 -3.86
C LEU A 39 -0.96 -6.30 -5.13
N ASN A 40 -0.65 -7.53 -5.58
CA ASN A 40 0.17 -7.75 -6.77
C ASN A 40 -0.37 -6.95 -7.97
N GLY A 41 0.49 -6.17 -8.60
CA GLY A 41 0.12 -5.35 -9.76
C GLY A 41 -0.91 -4.24 -9.48
N ALA A 42 -1.30 -3.97 -8.23
CA ALA A 42 -2.19 -2.87 -7.91
C ALA A 42 -1.55 -1.52 -8.25
N ILE A 43 -2.36 -0.54 -8.64
CA ILE A 43 -1.91 0.82 -8.94
C ILE A 43 -2.18 1.69 -7.73
N LEU A 44 -1.14 1.96 -6.95
CA LEU A 44 -1.15 2.72 -5.69
C LEU A 44 -0.61 4.15 -5.89
N ARG A 45 -0.61 4.66 -7.12
CA ARG A 45 -0.04 5.99 -7.42
C ARG A 45 -0.65 7.05 -6.51
N GLY A 46 0.18 7.75 -5.73
CA GLY A 46 -0.29 8.79 -4.80
C GLY A 46 -1.16 8.30 -3.64
N ALA A 47 -1.30 6.98 -3.43
CA ALA A 47 -2.11 6.44 -2.33
C ALA A 47 -1.47 6.72 -0.96
N TYR A 48 -2.31 6.89 0.05
CA TYR A 48 -1.88 7.11 1.44
C TYR A 48 -1.94 5.79 2.20
N LEU A 49 -0.79 5.20 2.53
CA LEU A 49 -0.67 3.97 3.32
C LEU A 49 0.00 4.22 4.68
N THR A 50 0.02 5.46 5.15
CA THR A 50 0.60 5.81 6.46
C THR A 50 -0.10 5.04 7.58
N ARG A 51 0.67 4.46 8.48
CA ARG A 51 0.19 3.59 9.59
C ARG A 51 -0.55 2.33 9.15
N ALA A 52 -0.60 1.99 7.86
CA ALA A 52 -1.21 0.74 7.41
C ALA A 52 -0.41 -0.48 7.91
N ILE A 53 -1.11 -1.58 8.19
CA ILE A 53 -0.48 -2.83 8.66
C ILE A 53 -0.36 -3.79 7.49
N LEU A 54 0.85 -3.92 6.94
CA LEU A 54 1.16 -4.66 5.71
C LEU A 54 1.82 -6.02 5.97
N SER A 55 1.79 -6.55 7.20
CA SER A 55 2.42 -7.84 7.53
C SER A 55 1.95 -8.97 6.62
N GLY A 56 2.86 -9.48 5.80
CA GLY A 56 2.59 -10.54 4.82
C GLY A 56 1.79 -10.10 3.59
N ALA A 57 1.54 -8.80 3.40
CA ALA A 57 0.94 -8.28 2.19
C ALA A 57 1.87 -8.50 0.99
N LYS A 58 1.27 -8.78 -0.16
CA LYS A 58 1.99 -9.07 -1.41
C LYS A 58 1.96 -7.86 -2.34
N LEU A 59 3.08 -7.16 -2.47
CA LEU A 59 3.21 -5.91 -3.22
C LEU A 59 3.96 -6.06 -4.55
N GLU A 60 4.29 -7.29 -4.96
CA GLU A 60 5.10 -7.54 -6.14
C GLU A 60 4.43 -6.96 -7.39
N ASN A 61 5.19 -6.22 -8.20
CA ASN A 61 4.74 -5.51 -9.40
C ASN A 61 3.72 -4.38 -9.16
N SER A 62 3.41 -4.02 -7.92
CA SER A 62 2.55 -2.85 -7.63
C SER A 62 3.20 -1.56 -8.14
N LYS A 63 2.38 -0.57 -8.51
CA LYS A 63 2.83 0.74 -8.99
C LYS A 63 2.68 1.75 -7.87
N VAL A 64 3.79 2.11 -7.24
CA VAL A 64 3.82 2.86 -5.97
C VAL A 64 4.38 4.28 -6.10
N ILE A 65 4.47 4.82 -7.32
CA ILE A 65 5.00 6.18 -7.52
C ILE A 65 4.17 7.19 -6.72
N ASN A 66 4.84 8.00 -5.91
CA ASN A 66 4.27 8.95 -4.95
C ASN A 66 3.36 8.33 -3.87
N ALA A 67 3.29 7.00 -3.74
CA ALA A 67 2.58 6.37 -2.64
C ALA A 67 3.30 6.63 -1.32
N LYS A 68 2.55 6.96 -0.28
CA LYS A 68 3.10 7.37 1.02
C LYS A 68 2.99 6.24 2.03
N PHE A 69 4.12 5.83 2.59
CA PHE A 69 4.24 4.82 3.64
C PHE A 69 4.83 5.46 4.89
N SER A 70 4.60 4.86 6.05
CA SER A 70 5.32 5.25 7.27
C SER A 70 6.72 4.67 7.30
N SER A 71 7.70 5.42 7.80
CA SER A 71 9.10 4.98 7.97
C SER A 71 9.24 3.62 8.67
N ASN A 72 8.33 3.32 9.59
CA ASN A 72 8.24 2.11 10.41
C ASN A 72 7.06 1.18 10.03
N SER A 73 6.60 1.24 8.77
CA SER A 73 5.46 0.43 8.29
C SER A 73 5.62 -1.05 8.62
N GLN A 74 4.65 -1.61 9.36
CA GLN A 74 4.69 -3.02 9.76
C GLN A 74 4.57 -3.93 8.53
N GLY A 75 5.49 -4.88 8.39
CA GLY A 75 5.47 -5.86 7.29
C GLY A 75 6.26 -5.46 6.05
N ILE A 76 6.86 -4.26 6.04
CA ILE A 76 7.86 -3.87 5.05
C ILE A 76 9.24 -4.09 5.67
N ASN A 77 10.04 -4.98 5.09
CA ASN A 77 11.45 -5.15 5.48
C ASN A 77 12.34 -4.15 4.73
N GLU A 78 13.61 -4.02 5.13
CA GLU A 78 14.52 -3.02 4.54
C GLU A 78 14.73 -3.21 3.03
N GLN A 79 14.84 -4.44 2.54
CA GLN A 79 14.99 -4.68 1.10
C GLN A 79 13.78 -4.18 0.32
N LEU A 80 12.57 -4.58 0.75
CA LEU A 80 11.34 -4.14 0.11
C LEU A 80 11.17 -2.62 0.21
N LYS A 81 11.55 -2.01 1.34
CA LYS A 81 11.54 -0.56 1.51
C LYS A 81 12.41 0.12 0.45
N GLN A 82 13.65 -0.34 0.26
CA GLN A 82 14.53 0.22 -0.77
C GLN A 82 13.97 0.02 -2.18
N ASP A 83 13.39 -1.16 -2.48
CA ASP A 83 12.77 -1.43 -3.78
C ASP A 83 11.57 -0.50 -4.06
N LEU A 84 10.77 -0.20 -3.03
CA LEU A 84 9.64 0.72 -3.12
C LEU A 84 10.12 2.17 -3.31
N ILE A 85 11.16 2.59 -2.60
CA ILE A 85 11.78 3.92 -2.75
C ILE A 85 12.33 4.10 -4.17
N GLN A 86 13.01 3.09 -4.73
CA GLN A 86 13.49 3.11 -6.12
C GLN A 86 12.35 3.24 -7.14
N GLN A 87 11.14 2.77 -6.80
CA GLN A 87 9.93 2.93 -7.61
C GLN A 87 9.20 4.27 -7.40
N GLY A 88 9.75 5.15 -6.56
CA GLY A 88 9.20 6.48 -6.26
C GLY A 88 8.19 6.50 -5.11
N ALA A 89 8.14 5.45 -4.28
CA ALA A 89 7.40 5.53 -3.02
C ALA A 89 8.08 6.50 -2.05
N ILE A 90 7.28 7.15 -1.23
CA ILE A 90 7.72 8.10 -0.21
C ILE A 90 7.55 7.42 1.16
N PHE A 91 8.60 7.45 1.97
CA PHE A 91 8.53 7.04 3.37
C PHE A 91 8.68 8.27 4.25
N GLU A 92 7.70 8.53 5.10
CA GLU A 92 7.66 9.67 6.02
C GLU A 92 7.50 9.20 7.46
N ASP A 93 8.05 9.97 8.40
CA ASP A 93 7.84 9.72 9.82
C ASP A 93 6.37 10.02 10.17
N SER A 94 5.74 9.07 10.88
CA SER A 94 4.31 9.05 11.19
C SER A 94 3.93 9.86 12.42
#